data_AF-A0A644ZDA6-F1
#
_entry.id   AF-A0A644ZDA6-F1
#
_cell.length_a   1.000
_cell.length_b   1.000
_cell.length_c   1.000
_cell.angle_alpha   90.00
_cell.angle_beta   90.00
_cell.angle_gamma   90.00
#
_symmetry.space_group_name_H-M   'P 1'
#
loop_
_entity.id
_entity.type
_entity.pdbx_description
1 polymer ?
#
loop_
_entity_poly.entity_id
_entity_poly.type
_entity_poly.pdbx_seq_one_letter_code
_entity_poly.pdbx_strand_id
1 'polypeptide(L)'
;MAMSGKTGDALTRAFFEQTRLGASVRLLSLLDFRYGLNKGYHSIGVGFDLLIFHIDAAYYTQEYGSSIGEKSIDALSLRFSLFSR
;
A
#
# COMPACT_ATOMS: atom_id res chain seq x y z
N MET A 1 -30.23 21.97 -18.19
CA MET A 1 -28.77 21.75 -18.02
C MET A 1 -28.38 22.26 -16.65
N ALA A 2 -28.20 21.37 -15.67
CA ALA A 2 -27.78 21.74 -14.31
C ALA A 2 -26.76 20.70 -13.83
N MET A 3 -25.52 20.84 -14.29
CA MET A 3 -24.40 19.93 -14.01
C MET A 3 -23.16 20.76 -13.60
N SER A 4 -23.25 21.55 -12.52
CA SER A 4 -22.13 22.40 -12.08
C SER A 4 -21.71 22.21 -10.61
N GLY A 5 -22.60 21.72 -9.73
CA GLY A 5 -22.30 21.63 -8.29
C GLY A 5 -21.75 20.28 -7.79
N LYS A 6 -22.06 19.17 -8.47
CA LYS A 6 -21.70 17.82 -7.97
C LYS A 6 -20.32 17.34 -8.39
N THR A 7 -19.66 18.04 -9.32
CA THR A 7 -18.41 17.60 -9.93
C THR A 7 -17.21 17.87 -9.03
N GLY A 8 -17.17 19.01 -8.30
CA GLY A 8 -16.02 19.37 -7.46
C GLY A 8 -15.78 18.42 -6.29
N ASP A 9 -16.82 18.12 -5.51
CA ASP A 9 -16.72 17.19 -4.38
C ASP A 9 -16.56 15.75 -4.83
N ALA A 10 -17.22 15.36 -5.93
CA ALA A 10 -17.05 14.02 -6.51
C ALA A 10 -15.65 13.83 -7.10
N LEU A 11 -15.09 14.85 -7.75
CA LEU A 11 -13.70 14.84 -8.22
C LEU A 11 -12.75 14.79 -7.04
N THR A 12 -12.94 15.61 -6.01
CA THR A 12 -12.07 15.62 -4.82
C THR A 12 -12.09 14.27 -4.11
N ARG A 13 -13.27 13.66 -3.97
CA ARG A 13 -13.41 12.28 -3.47
C ARG A 13 -12.74 11.27 -4.40
N ALA A 14 -12.95 11.36 -5.71
CA ALA A 14 -12.30 10.47 -6.67
C ALA A 14 -10.78 10.62 -6.65
N PHE A 15 -10.26 11.84 -6.51
CA PHE A 15 -8.84 12.11 -6.32
C PHE A 15 -8.34 11.49 -5.03
N PHE A 16 -9.04 11.66 -3.91
CA PHE A 16 -8.66 11.06 -2.63
C PHE A 16 -8.73 9.53 -2.65
N GLU A 17 -9.75 8.98 -3.29
CA GLU A 17 -9.93 7.54 -3.49
C GLU A 17 -8.89 6.96 -4.46
N GLN A 18 -8.42 7.73 -5.44
CA GLN A 18 -7.42 7.25 -6.38
C GLN A 18 -5.99 7.50 -5.89
N THR A 19 -5.81 8.42 -4.93
CA THR A 19 -4.52 8.77 -4.36
C THR A 19 -3.95 7.62 -3.54
N ARG A 20 -2.80 7.13 -4.01
CA ARG A 20 -1.97 6.14 -3.32
C ARG A 20 -0.65 6.81 -3.00
N LEU A 21 -0.33 6.89 -1.71
CA LEU A 21 0.94 7.44 -1.24
C LEU A 21 1.77 6.30 -0.65
N GLY A 22 3.05 6.27 -0.97
CA GLY A 22 3.97 5.27 -0.44
C GLY A 22 5.35 5.87 -0.26
N ALA A 23 6.00 5.49 0.83
CA ALA A 23 7.36 5.84 1.15
C ALA A 23 8.13 4.54 1.44
N SER A 24 9.23 4.33 0.73
CA SER A 24 10.17 3.25 1.01
C SER A 24 11.50 3.84 1.45
N VAL A 25 12.02 3.36 2.57
CA VAL A 25 13.32 3.73 3.11
C VAL A 25 14.17 2.47 3.16
N ARG A 26 15.25 2.47 2.39
CA ARG A 26 16.25 1.42 2.46
C ARG A 26 17.28 1.78 3.53
N LEU A 27 17.31 1.01 4.61
CA LEU A 27 18.31 1.10 5.67
C LEU A 27 19.42 0.08 5.40
N LEU A 28 20.62 0.56 5.07
CA LEU A 28 21.77 -0.28 4.70
C LEU A 28 21.51 -1.10 3.42
N SER A 29 22.49 -1.88 2.99
CA SER A 29 22.33 -2.80 1.85
C SER A 29 21.48 -4.03 2.17
N LEU A 30 20.97 -4.14 3.40
CA LEU A 30 20.35 -5.35 3.93
C LEU A 30 18.90 -5.16 4.40
N LEU A 31 18.45 -3.95 4.72
CA LEU A 31 17.12 -3.75 5.28
C LEU A 31 16.33 -2.74 4.44
N ASP A 32 15.13 -3.10 4.04
CA ASP A 32 14.21 -2.25 3.29
C ASP A 32 12.94 -2.09 4.10
N PHE A 33 12.57 -0.87 4.44
CA PHE A 33 11.35 -0.58 5.15
C PHE A 33 10.39 0.17 4.22
N ARG A 34 9.18 -0.34 4.06
CA ARG A 34 8.17 0.21 3.18
C ARG A 34 6.95 0.59 3.99
N TYR A 35 6.43 1.77 3.74
CA TYR A 35 5.20 2.26 4.33
C TYR A 35 4.32 2.83 3.23
N GLY A 36 3.05 2.47 3.22
CA GLY A 36 2.09 2.90 2.22
C GLY A 36 0.78 3.30 2.87
N LEU A 37 0.10 4.24 2.21
CA LEU A 37 -1.20 4.76 2.55
C LEU A 37 -2.04 4.70 1.28
N ASN A 38 -3.07 3.86 1.29
CA ASN A 38 -3.97 3.67 0.16
C ASN A 38 -5.41 3.90 0.63
N LYS A 39 -6.07 4.96 0.15
CA LYS A 39 -7.46 5.29 0.52
C LYS A 39 -7.70 5.38 2.05
N GLY A 40 -6.70 5.84 2.81
CA GLY A 40 -6.77 5.90 4.28
C GLY A 40 -6.31 4.62 5.01
N TYR A 41 -5.97 3.56 4.28
CA TYR A 41 -5.48 2.30 4.85
C TYR A 41 -3.96 2.21 4.82
N HIS A 42 -3.40 1.77 5.93
CA HIS A 42 -1.97 1.73 6.15
C HIS A 42 -1.42 0.38 5.71
N SER A 43 -0.30 0.39 5.00
CA SER A 43 0.47 -0.79 4.66
C SER A 43 1.89 -0.61 5.18
N ILE A 44 2.44 -1.63 5.80
CA ILE A 44 3.80 -1.66 6.31
C ILE A 44 4.49 -2.92 5.77
N GLY A 45 5.73 -2.77 5.33
CA GLY A 45 6.54 -3.87 4.84
C GLY A 45 7.97 -3.73 5.34
N VAL A 46 8.58 -4.88 5.62
CA VAL A 46 10.00 -4.99 5.94
C VAL A 46 10.60 -6.09 5.06
N GLY A 47 11.63 -5.71 4.32
CA GLY A 47 12.47 -6.59 3.54
C GLY A 47 13.83 -6.74 4.22
N PHE A 48 14.32 -7.97 4.26
CA PHE A 48 15.68 -8.29 4.64
C PHE A 48 16.38 -8.93 3.44
N ASP A 49 17.34 -8.19 2.90
CA ASP A 49 18.15 -8.57 1.77
C ASP A 49 19.50 -9.07 2.26
N LEU A 50 19.76 -10.38 2.17
CA LEU A 50 21.06 -10.96 2.44
C LEU A 50 21.64 -11.45 1.12
N LEU A 51 22.97 -11.47 0.99
CA LEU A 51 23.67 -11.87 -0.24
C LEU A 51 23.17 -13.17 -0.89
N ILE A 52 22.63 -14.10 -0.10
CA ILE A 52 22.26 -15.46 -0.53
C ILE A 52 20.73 -15.66 -0.58
N PHE A 53 19.96 -14.87 0.17
CA PHE A 53 18.52 -15.02 0.25
C PHE A 53 17.85 -13.70 0.62
N HIS A 54 16.65 -13.50 0.10
CA HIS A 54 15.84 -12.31 0.36
C HIS A 54 14.51 -12.72 0.98
N ILE A 55 14.18 -12.07 2.09
CA ILE A 55 12.93 -12.27 2.83
C ILE A 55 12.18 -10.95 2.84
N ASP A 56 10.95 -10.94 2.36
CA ASP A 56 10.07 -9.77 2.41
C ASP A 56 8.80 -10.14 3.16
N ALA A 57 8.46 -9.33 4.16
CA ALA A 57 7.26 -9.44 4.94
C ALA A 57 6.47 -8.14 4.79
N ALA A 58 5.27 -8.22 4.23
CA ALA A 58 4.39 -7.07 4.05
C ALA A 58 3.05 -7.34 4.73
N TYR A 59 2.68 -6.45 5.64
CA TYR A 59 1.37 -6.40 6.26
C TYR A 59 0.62 -5.20 5.70
N TYR A 60 -0.48 -5.46 4.99
CA TYR A 60 -1.30 -4.40 4.45
C TYR A 60 -2.75 -4.66 4.81
N THR A 61 -3.40 -3.63 5.33
CA THR A 61 -4.84 -3.62 5.43
C THR A 61 -5.37 -3.00 4.14
N GLN A 62 -6.25 -3.72 3.45
CA GLN A 62 -6.84 -3.25 2.21
C GLN A 62 -8.35 -3.40 2.30
N GLU A 63 -9.05 -2.33 1.94
CA GLU A 63 -10.48 -2.43 1.67
C GLU A 63 -10.74 -2.89 0.25
N TYR A 64 -11.47 -4.01 0.16
CA TYR A 64 -12.01 -4.56 -1.08
C TYR A 64 -13.48 -4.18 -1.30
N GLY A 65 -13.94 -3.09 -0.68
CA GLY A 65 -15.29 -2.55 -0.83
C GLY A 65 -15.37 -1.44 -1.86
N SER A 66 -16.54 -1.26 -2.48
CA SER A 66 -16.81 -0.12 -3.37
C SER A 66 -17.00 1.18 -2.56
N SER A 67 -17.04 1.10 -1.23
CA SER A 67 -17.10 2.21 -0.28
C SER A 67 -16.24 1.93 0.96
N ILE A 68 -15.74 3.00 1.57
CA ILE A 68 -14.92 2.95 2.79
C ILE A 68 -15.76 2.44 3.96
N GLY A 69 -15.33 1.36 4.61
CA GLY A 69 -15.91 0.72 5.80
C GLY A 69 -16.60 -0.63 5.57
N GLU A 70 -16.66 -1.13 4.34
CA GLU A 70 -17.53 -2.27 4.01
C GLU A 70 -16.86 -3.65 4.24
N LYS A 71 -15.57 -3.78 3.92
CA LYS A 71 -14.83 -5.03 4.09
C LYS A 71 -13.34 -4.78 4.22
N SER A 72 -12.88 -4.62 5.45
CA SER A 72 -11.45 -4.60 5.78
C SER A 72 -10.91 -6.02 5.68
N ILE A 73 -9.94 -6.24 4.79
CA ILE A 73 -9.18 -7.48 4.73
C ILE A 73 -7.77 -7.15 5.17
N ASP A 74 -7.38 -7.79 6.26
CA ASP A 74 -5.99 -7.78 6.69
C ASP A 74 -5.26 -8.87 5.93
N ALA A 75 -4.28 -8.45 5.14
CA ALA A 75 -3.47 -9.34 4.34
C ALA A 75 -2.02 -9.29 4.84
N LEU A 76 -1.50 -10.48 5.14
CA LEU A 76 -0.10 -10.68 5.47
C LEU A 76 0.54 -11.46 4.33
N SER A 77 1.50 -10.82 3.67
CA SER A 77 2.31 -11.41 2.61
C SER A 77 3.70 -11.72 3.15
N LEU A 78 4.10 -12.98 3.05
CA LEU A 78 5.47 -13.41 3.29
C LEU A 78 6.05 -13.94 1.98
N ARG A 79 7.18 -13.39 1.59
CA ARG A 79 7.93 -13.80 0.40
C ARG A 79 9.31 -14.23 0.84
N PHE A 80 9.66 -15.45 0.48
CA PHE A 80 10.99 -15.99 0.66
C PHE A 80 11.57 -16.32 -0.70
N SER A 81 12.79 -15.88 -0.96
CA SER A 81 13.52 -16.13 -2.19
C SER A 81 14.94 -16.59 -1.87
N LEU A 82 15.31 -17.73 -2.44
CA LEU A 82 16.64 -18.33 -2.33
C LEU A 82 17.36 -18.13 -3.66
N PHE A 83 18.58 -17.62 -3.62
CA PHE A 83 19.38 -17.21 -4.79
C PHE A 83 18.83 -15.96 -5.51
N SER A 84 19.42 -14.81 -5.17
CA SER A 84 19.28 -13.55 -5.91
C SER A 84 20.09 -13.65 -7.21
N ARG A 85 19.51 -14.22 -8.26
CA ARG A 85 20.06 -14.17 -9.61
C ARG A 85 18.98 -14.02 -10.66
#